data_AF-X0ZTY5-F1
#
_entry.id   AF-X0ZTY5-F1
#
_cell.length_a   1.000
_cell.length_b   1.000
_cell.length_c   1.000
_cell.angle_alpha   90.00
_cell.angle_beta   90.00
_cell.angle_gamma   90.00
#
_symmetry.space_group_name_H-M   'P 1'
#
loop_
_entity.id
_entity.type
_entity.pdbx_description
1 polymer ?
#
loop_
_entity_poly.entity_id
_entity_poly.type
_entity_poly.pdbx_seq_one_letter_code
_entity_poly.pdbx_strand_id
1 'polypeptide(L)'
;EKHYEEHQKKPFYRDLINFIISASVVVMIVEGEDVISTFRLMMGPTDSRKATPGTIRGDHGLNIERNIIHGSDSIKSAKREISLFFQEE
;
A
#
# COMPACT_ATOMS: atom_id res chain seq x y z
N GLU A 1 10.50 4.79 7.09
CA GLU A 1 11.62 4.74 6.12
C GLU A 1 11.81 3.36 5.51
N LYS A 2 12.20 2.32 6.28
CA LYS A 2 12.44 0.95 5.76
C LYS A 2 11.36 0.41 4.80
N HIS A 3 10.09 0.66 5.10
CA HIS A 3 8.97 0.23 4.26
C HIS A 3 9.02 0.74 2.81
N TYR A 4 9.56 1.95 2.58
CA TYR A 4 9.69 2.57 1.26
C TYR A 4 11.15 2.79 0.84
N GLU A 5 12.11 2.03 1.36
CA GLU A 5 13.54 2.25 1.04
C GLU A 5 13.83 2.17 -0.48
N GLU A 6 13.07 1.34 -1.19
CA GLU A 6 13.15 1.21 -2.65
C GLU A 6 12.80 2.51 -3.41
N HIS A 7 12.17 3.46 -2.74
CA HIS A 7 11.84 4.78 -3.26
C HIS A 7 12.80 5.88 -2.80
N GLN A 8 13.84 5.58 -2.00
CA GLN A 8 14.70 6.60 -1.37
C GLN A 8 15.31 7.61 -2.37
N LYS A 9 15.58 7.18 -3.61
CA LYS A 9 16.15 8.03 -4.67
C LYS A 9 15.10 8.79 -5.49
N LYS A 10 13.81 8.63 -5.19
CA LYS A 10 12.71 9.28 -5.92
C LYS A 10 12.47 10.69 -5.36
N PRO A 11 12.13 11.67 -6.21
CA PRO A 11 11.93 13.06 -5.77
C PRO A 11 10.79 13.20 -4.74
N PHE A 12 9.80 12.32 -4.78
CA PHE A 12 8.64 12.31 -3.88
C PHE A 12 8.86 11.53 -2.56
N TYR A 13 10.05 10.94 -2.34
CA TYR A 13 10.28 10.04 -1.21
C TYR A 13 10.02 10.70 0.15
N ARG A 14 10.51 11.93 0.32
CA ARG A 14 10.35 12.65 1.59
C ARG A 14 8.88 12.95 1.90
N ASP A 15 8.13 13.37 0.88
CA ASP A 15 6.70 13.67 1.03
C ASP A 15 5.91 12.39 1.33
N LEU A 16 6.27 11.27 0.68
CA LEU A 16 5.70 9.96 0.97
C LEU A 16 5.92 9.56 2.44
N ILE A 17 7.16 9.66 2.95
CA ILE A 17 7.45 9.33 4.35
C ILE A 17 6.69 10.27 5.31
N ASN A 18 6.66 11.57 5.04
CA ASN A 18 5.92 12.52 5.86
C ASN A 18 4.41 12.21 5.89
N PHE A 19 3.86 11.79 4.76
CA PHE A 19 2.44 11.46 4.64
C PHE A 19 2.07 10.20 5.44
N ILE A 20 2.80 9.10 5.28
CA ILE A 20 2.45 7.82 5.95
C ILE A 20 2.60 7.87 7.47
N ILE A 21 3.42 8.79 8.00
CA ILE A 21 3.59 8.99 9.45
C ILE A 21 2.70 10.10 10.00
N SER A 22 1.92 10.79 9.16
CA SER A 22 1.09 11.93 9.57
C SER A 22 -0.12 11.55 10.41
N ALA A 23 -0.50 10.28 10.42
CA ALA A 23 -1.63 9.75 11.17
C ALA A 23 -1.43 8.27 11.52
N SER A 24 -2.27 7.75 12.42
CA SER A 24 -2.32 6.32 12.73
C SER A 24 -2.73 5.51 11.50
N VAL A 25 -2.17 4.30 11.39
CA VAL A 25 -2.47 3.35 10.31
C VAL A 25 -2.99 2.04 10.90
N VAL A 26 -3.81 1.34 10.13
CA VAL A 26 -4.16 -0.05 10.39
C VAL A 26 -3.23 -0.92 9.55
N VAL A 27 -2.52 -1.82 10.21
CA VAL A 27 -1.65 -2.80 9.55
C VAL A 27 -2.28 -4.18 9.72
N MET A 28 -2.36 -4.95 8.63
CA MET A 28 -3.00 -6.27 8.62
C MET A 28 -2.24 -7.23 7.72
N ILE A 29 -2.36 -8.53 8.01
CA ILE A 29 -1.95 -9.62 7.12
C ILE A 29 -3.23 -10.26 6.59
N VAL A 30 -3.31 -10.42 5.27
CA VAL A 30 -4.44 -11.08 4.60
C VAL A 30 -3.93 -12.35 3.92
N GLU A 31 -4.64 -13.46 4.12
CA GLU A 31 -4.34 -14.76 3.55
C GLU A 31 -5.45 -15.19 2.58
N GLY A 32 -5.08 -15.91 1.52
CA GLY A 32 -6.00 -16.49 0.56
C GLY A 32 -5.29 -16.98 -0.70
N GLU A 33 -6.02 -17.68 -1.54
CA GLU A 33 -5.56 -18.05 -2.88
C GLU A 33 -5.36 -16.80 -3.73
N ASP A 34 -4.20 -16.70 -4.40
CA ASP A 34 -3.81 -15.55 -5.21
C ASP A 34 -4.02 -14.19 -4.50
N VAL A 35 -3.85 -14.16 -3.17
CA VAL A 35 -4.26 -13.01 -2.35
C VAL A 35 -3.61 -11.70 -2.79
N ILE A 36 -2.36 -11.71 -3.24
CA ILE A 36 -1.65 -10.50 -3.66
C ILE A 36 -2.31 -9.88 -4.90
N SER A 37 -2.57 -10.68 -5.94
CA SER A 37 -3.20 -10.18 -7.17
C SER A 37 -4.67 -9.83 -6.94
N THR A 38 -5.40 -10.67 -6.23
CA THR A 38 -6.81 -10.46 -5.88
C THR A 38 -6.99 -9.19 -5.04
N PHE A 39 -6.17 -9.00 -4.01
CA PHE A 39 -6.24 -7.83 -3.15
C PHE A 39 -5.87 -6.55 -3.89
N ARG A 40 -4.85 -6.58 -4.76
CA ARG A 40 -4.52 -5.43 -5.62
C ARG A 40 -5.62 -5.09 -6.61
N LEU A 41 -6.33 -6.09 -7.13
CA LEU A 41 -7.50 -5.87 -7.98
C LEU A 41 -8.62 -5.17 -7.20
N MET A 42 -8.92 -5.62 -5.98
CA MET A 42 -9.89 -4.98 -5.09
C MET A 42 -9.49 -3.54 -4.71
N MET A 43 -8.20 -3.29 -4.51
CA MET A 43 -7.69 -1.95 -4.21
C MET A 43 -7.89 -0.98 -5.38
N GLY A 44 -7.69 -1.44 -6.62
CA GLY A 44 -7.64 -0.59 -7.81
C GLY A 44 -6.27 0.08 -8.04
N PRO A 45 -6.08 0.81 -9.16
CA PRO A 45 -4.82 1.45 -9.52
C PRO A 45 -4.40 2.53 -8.53
N THR A 46 -3.09 2.81 -8.43
CA THR A 46 -2.50 3.73 -7.44
C THR A 46 -3.06 5.15 -7.51
N ASP A 47 -3.36 5.65 -8.71
CA ASP A 47 -4.07 6.93 -8.88
C ASP A 47 -5.58 6.69 -8.82
N SER A 48 -6.21 7.08 -7.71
CA SER A 48 -7.66 6.93 -7.49
C SER A 48 -8.52 7.53 -8.59
N ARG A 49 -8.06 8.56 -9.29
CA ARG A 49 -8.78 9.18 -10.41
C ARG A 49 -8.89 8.26 -11.64
N LYS A 50 -8.08 7.21 -11.67
CA LYS A 50 -8.06 6.18 -12.73
C LYS A 50 -8.68 4.87 -12.26
N ALA A 51 -9.11 4.78 -11.00
CA ALA A 51 -9.70 3.59 -10.43
C ALA A 51 -11.17 3.47 -10.83
N THR A 52 -11.61 2.25 -11.12
CA THR A 52 -13.00 1.98 -11.47
C THR A 52 -13.90 1.99 -10.22
N PRO A 53 -15.16 2.43 -10.33
CA PRO A 53 -16.14 2.27 -9.24
C PRO A 53 -16.21 0.82 -8.75
N GLY A 54 -16.38 0.64 -7.43
CA GLY A 54 -16.37 -0.66 -6.76
C GLY A 54 -14.99 -1.13 -6.28
N THR A 55 -13.92 -0.42 -6.62
CA THR A 55 -12.59 -0.65 -6.02
C THR A 55 -12.40 0.28 -4.84
N ILE A 56 -11.59 -0.14 -3.84
CA ILE A 56 -11.35 0.65 -2.63
C ILE A 56 -10.88 2.07 -2.97
N ARG A 57 -9.94 2.20 -3.92
CA ARG A 57 -9.41 3.51 -4.34
C ARG A 57 -10.38 4.30 -5.21
N GLY A 58 -11.26 3.63 -5.97
CA GLY A 58 -12.27 4.28 -6.79
C GLY A 58 -13.38 4.89 -5.94
N ASP A 59 -13.80 4.19 -4.88
CA ASP A 59 -14.93 4.60 -4.06
C ASP A 59 -14.54 5.55 -2.91
N HIS A 60 -13.30 5.49 -2.45
CA HIS A 60 -12.87 6.19 -1.22
C HIS A 60 -11.56 6.97 -1.34
N GLY A 61 -10.84 6.86 -2.46
CA GLY A 61 -9.60 7.60 -2.69
C GLY A 61 -9.81 8.93 -3.43
N LEU A 62 -8.86 9.86 -3.31
CA LEU A 62 -8.96 11.19 -3.90
C LEU A 62 -8.03 11.38 -5.11
N ASN A 63 -6.77 10.97 -4.99
CA ASN A 63 -5.73 11.12 -6.02
C ASN A 63 -4.56 10.15 -5.75
N ILE A 64 -3.46 10.29 -6.49
CA ILE A 64 -2.28 9.41 -6.36
C ILE A 64 -1.59 9.46 -4.98
N GLU A 65 -1.65 10.60 -4.29
CA GLU A 65 -1.02 10.78 -2.97
C GLU A 65 -1.96 10.38 -1.83
N ARG A 66 -3.27 10.54 -2.03
CA ARG A 66 -4.33 10.26 -1.04
C ARG A 66 -5.23 9.13 -1.53
N ASN A 67 -4.65 7.94 -1.66
CA ASN A 67 -5.31 6.74 -2.18
C ASN A 67 -5.67 5.71 -1.08
N ILE A 68 -5.65 6.13 0.18
CA ILE A 68 -6.18 5.47 1.40
C ILE A 68 -5.66 4.07 1.78
N ILE A 69 -5.02 3.33 0.87
CA ILE A 69 -4.62 1.94 1.10
C ILE A 69 -3.33 1.57 0.37
N HIS A 70 -2.47 0.82 1.07
CA HIS A 70 -1.27 0.15 0.56
C HIS A 70 -1.48 -1.36 0.55
N GLY A 71 -0.79 -2.05 -0.37
CA GLY A 71 -0.79 -3.50 -0.47
C GLY A 71 0.41 -3.96 -1.28
N SER A 72 1.06 -5.02 -0.81
CA SER A 72 2.28 -5.54 -1.42
C SER A 72 2.09 -5.89 -2.89
N ASP A 73 3.13 -5.72 -3.71
CA ASP A 73 3.06 -5.91 -5.17
C ASP A 73 3.49 -7.30 -5.66
N SER A 74 4.11 -8.07 -4.78
CA SER A 74 4.73 -9.35 -5.08
C SER A 74 4.95 -10.14 -3.80
N ILE A 75 5.15 -11.45 -3.93
CA ILE A 75 5.48 -12.33 -2.80
C ILE A 75 6.75 -11.84 -2.07
N LYS A 76 7.73 -11.33 -2.83
CA LYS A 76 8.97 -10.78 -2.27
C LYS A 76 8.68 -9.56 -1.39
N SER A 77 7.90 -8.60 -1.89
CA SER A 77 7.52 -7.41 -1.12
C SER A 77 6.66 -7.78 0.08
N ALA A 78 5.71 -8.72 -0.07
CA ALA A 78 4.86 -9.19 1.03
C ALA A 78 5.67 -9.77 2.19
N LYS A 79 6.62 -10.68 1.91
CA LYS A 79 7.49 -11.27 2.95
C LYS A 79 8.31 -10.20 3.68
N ARG A 80 8.90 -9.26 2.94
CA ARG A 80 9.65 -8.14 3.49
C ARG A 80 8.76 -7.26 4.37
N GLU A 81 7.60 -6.86 3.87
CA GLU A 81 6.67 -5.96 4.56
C GLU A 81 6.10 -6.59 5.83
N ILE A 82 5.70 -7.87 5.79
CA ILE A 82 5.23 -8.60 6.97
C ILE A 82 6.31 -8.58 8.07
N SER A 83 7.57 -8.92 7.73
CA SER A 83 8.68 -8.91 8.70
C SER A 83 9.03 -7.51 9.25
N LEU A 84 8.62 -6.44 8.58
CA LEU A 84 8.85 -5.07 9.05
C LEU A 84 7.81 -4.63 10.08
N PHE A 85 6.58 -5.12 9.99
CA PHE A 85 5.47 -4.67 10.82
C PHE A 85 5.06 -5.67 11.92
N PHE A 86 5.35 -6.95 11.74
CA PHE A 86 4.98 -8.01 12.67
C PHE A 86 6.23 -8.80 13.10
N GLN A 87 6.33 -9.11 14.39
CA GLN A 87 7.32 -10.02 14.95
C GLN A 87 6.71 -11.43 15.01
N GLU A 88 7.55 -12.46 14.88
CA GLU A 88 7.15 -13.82 15.26
C GLU A 88 6.96 -13.83 16.79
N GLU A 89 5.93 -14.54 17.26
CA GLU A 89 5.60 -14.69 18.68
C GLU A 89 6.62 -15.55 19.44
#